data_AF-A0A7J6PSG9-F1
#
_entry.id   AF-A0A7J6PSG9-F1
#
_cell.length_a   1.000
_cell.length_b   1.000
_cell.length_c   1.000
_cell.angle_alpha   90.00
_cell.angle_beta   90.00
_cell.angle_gamma   90.00
#
_symmetry.space_group_name_H-M   'P 1'
#
loop_
_entity.id
_entity.type
_entity.pdbx_description
1 polymer ?
#
loop_
_entity_poly.entity_id
_entity_poly.type
_entity_poly.pdbx_seq_one_letter_code
_entity_poly.pdbx_strand_id
1 'polypeptide(L)'
;MGVHGSPTTLLVTGPNMGGKSTVLRLSATAVIIAQLGCRVPASSFRLTPVDRIFTRIGARDSILENKSTFLIELEETGAVLQHATKDSLAVIDELGRGTSTFDGAAIAHAVLERVSEHIGCRALFATH
;
A
#
# COMPACT_ATOMS: atom_id res chain seq x y z
N MET A 1 7.47 11.53 -4.09
CA MET A 1 6.47 10.84 -4.96
C MET A 1 5.47 11.88 -5.42
N GLY A 2 5.23 11.99 -6.74
CA GLY A 2 4.25 12.94 -7.31
C GLY A 2 4.83 14.22 -7.95
N VAL A 3 5.92 14.10 -8.72
CA VAL A 3 6.37 15.17 -9.63
C VAL A 3 5.74 14.89 -11.00
N HIS A 4 5.23 15.91 -11.70
CA HIS A 4 4.61 15.77 -13.03
C HIS A 4 5.43 14.82 -13.94
N GLY A 5 4.79 13.75 -14.44
CA GLY A 5 5.40 12.74 -15.30
C GLY A 5 6.06 11.54 -14.60
N SER A 6 6.09 11.49 -13.26
CA SER A 6 6.58 10.32 -12.51
C SER A 6 5.49 9.27 -12.31
N PRO A 7 5.82 7.95 -12.32
CA PRO A 7 4.85 6.91 -12.02
C PRO A 7 4.25 7.11 -10.62
N THR A 8 2.93 7.01 -10.52
CA THR A 8 2.18 7.13 -9.26
C THR A 8 2.27 5.85 -8.44
N THR A 9 2.52 4.71 -9.09
CA THR A 9 2.62 3.39 -8.46
C THR A 9 4.03 2.83 -8.57
N LEU A 10 4.56 2.28 -7.47
CA LEU A 10 5.83 1.56 -7.42
C LEU A 10 5.59 0.11 -7.03
N LEU A 11 6.01 -0.82 -7.90
CA LEU A 11 6.06 -2.24 -7.59
C LEU A 11 7.39 -2.57 -6.92
N VAL A 12 7.34 -3.16 -5.73
CA VAL A 12 8.50 -3.51 -4.90
C VAL A 12 8.62 -5.03 -4.84
N THR A 13 9.57 -5.59 -5.58
CA THR A 13 9.84 -7.03 -5.62
C THR A 13 11.12 -7.37 -4.87
N GLY A 14 11.31 -8.66 -4.58
CA GLY A 14 12.51 -9.16 -3.92
C GLY A 14 12.21 -10.28 -2.93
N PRO A 15 13.24 -10.91 -2.35
CA PRO A 15 13.07 -12.05 -1.46
C PRO A 15 12.27 -11.71 -0.20
N ASN A 16 11.67 -12.74 0.40
CA ASN A 16 11.19 -12.67 1.78
C ASN A 16 12.31 -12.16 2.69
N MET A 17 11.97 -11.32 3.69
CA MET A 17 12.93 -10.68 4.59
C MET A 17 13.93 -9.70 3.93
N GLY A 18 13.78 -9.38 2.64
CA GLY A 18 14.61 -8.39 1.92
C GLY A 18 14.32 -6.92 2.26
N GLY A 19 13.56 -6.64 3.33
CA GLY A 19 13.25 -5.27 3.78
C GLY A 19 12.10 -4.57 3.07
N LYS A 20 11.34 -5.24 2.18
CA LYS A 20 10.18 -4.66 1.47
C LYS A 20 9.19 -3.99 2.43
N SER A 21 8.65 -4.74 3.40
CA SER A 21 7.70 -4.23 4.41
C SER A 21 8.30 -3.11 5.28
N THR A 22 9.62 -3.09 5.46
CA THR A 22 10.32 -2.00 6.16
C THR A 22 10.29 -0.72 5.33
N VAL A 23 10.61 -0.79 4.03
CA VAL A 23 10.56 0.37 3.12
C VAL A 23 9.13 0.91 3.01
N LEU A 24 8.13 0.02 2.90
CA LEU A 24 6.72 0.39 2.88
C LEU A 24 6.31 1.19 4.13
N ARG A 25 6.62 0.66 5.32
CA ARG A 25 6.29 1.31 6.60
C ARG A 25 7.05 2.62 6.78
N LEU A 26 8.34 2.67 6.45
CA LEU A 26 9.14 3.90 6.55
C LEU A 26 8.58 5.00 5.64
N SER A 27 8.13 4.66 4.43
CA SER A 27 7.53 5.61 3.50
C SER A 27 6.24 6.21 4.05
N ALA A 28 5.34 5.38 4.59
CA ALA A 28 4.10 5.83 5.22
C ALA A 28 4.37 6.71 6.45
N THR A 29 5.26 6.27 7.35
CA THR A 29 5.63 7.02 8.56
C THR A 29 6.27 8.37 8.22
N ALA A 30 7.13 8.42 7.19
CA ALA A 30 7.75 9.67 6.73
C ALA A 30 6.70 10.70 6.27
N VAL A 31 5.64 10.25 5.58
CA VAL A 31 4.52 11.10 5.16
C VAL A 31 3.77 11.65 6.38
N ILE A 32 3.46 10.80 7.36
CA ILE A 32 2.74 11.19 8.58
C ILE A 32 3.51 12.28 9.32
N ILE A 33 4.79 12.01 9.66
CA ILE A 33 5.58 12.97 10.45
C ILE A 33 5.84 14.27 9.68
N ALA A 34 5.99 14.22 8.36
CA ALA A 34 6.11 15.42 7.54
C ALA A 34 4.85 16.28 7.57
N GLN A 35 3.66 15.67 7.48
CA GLN A 35 2.38 16.38 7.55
C GLN A 35 2.04 16.89 8.95
N LEU A 36 2.65 16.32 10.01
CA LEU A 36 2.63 16.88 11.35
C LEU A 36 3.57 18.10 11.52
N GLY A 37 4.39 18.41 10.52
CA GLY A 37 5.39 19.48 10.58
C GLY A 37 6.73 19.06 11.21
N CYS A 38 6.95 17.77 11.45
CA CYS A 38 8.19 17.25 12.02
C CYS A 38 9.29 17.11 10.96
N ARG A 39 10.55 17.09 11.41
CA ARG A 39 11.69 16.74 10.55
C ARG A 39 11.63 15.25 10.21
N VAL A 40 11.73 14.94 8.92
CA VAL A 40 11.80 13.57 8.40
C VAL A 40 13.26 13.08 8.46
N PRO A 41 13.55 11.83 8.84
CA PRO A 41 14.90 11.27 8.81
C PRO A 41 15.32 10.95 7.37
N ALA A 42 15.62 11.98 6.59
CA ALA A 42 16.10 11.87 5.20
C ALA A 42 17.04 13.04 4.88
N SER A 43 17.97 12.83 3.93
CA SER A 43 18.84 13.91 3.43
C SER A 43 18.07 14.99 2.67
N SER A 44 16.98 14.58 1.98
CA SER A 44 16.02 15.47 1.34
C SER A 44 14.64 14.80 1.32
N PHE A 45 13.56 15.59 1.42
CA PHE A 45 12.20 15.08 1.39
C PHE A 45 11.27 16.05 0.66
N ARG A 46 10.63 15.57 -0.41
CA ARG A 46 9.61 16.31 -1.16
C ARG A 46 8.31 15.53 -1.12
N LEU A 47 7.27 16.18 -0.61
CA LEU A 47 5.95 15.61 -0.41
C LEU A 47 4.90 16.46 -1.10
N THR A 48 3.99 15.78 -1.81
CA THR A 48 2.67 16.34 -2.14
C THR A 48 1.71 15.92 -1.02
N PRO A 49 0.87 16.81 -0.46
CA PRO A 49 -0.04 16.46 0.62
C PRO A 49 -0.85 15.19 0.33
N VAL A 50 -1.01 14.34 1.34
CA VAL A 50 -1.77 13.09 1.31
C VAL A 50 -3.01 13.25 2.16
N ASP A 51 -4.19 12.99 1.58
CA ASP A 51 -5.47 13.10 2.27
C ASP A 51 -5.76 11.90 3.18
N ARG A 52 -5.38 10.69 2.76
CA ARG A 52 -5.53 9.46 3.51
C ARG A 52 -4.44 8.45 3.15
N ILE A 53 -3.94 7.74 4.16
CA ILE A 53 -3.02 6.61 3.99
C ILE A 53 -3.82 5.33 4.21
N PHE A 54 -3.80 4.45 3.21
CA PHE A 54 -4.34 3.11 3.30
C PHE A 54 -3.21 2.11 3.45
N THR A 55 -3.37 1.15 4.36
CA THR A 55 -2.35 0.13 4.61
C THR A 55 -2.97 -1.25 4.62
N ARG A 56 -2.47 -2.11 3.73
CA ARG A 56 -2.51 -3.57 3.89
C ARG A 56 -1.07 -3.99 4.07
N ILE A 57 -0.55 -3.88 5.29
CA ILE A 57 0.79 -4.35 5.63
C ILE A 57 0.60 -5.45 6.66
N GLY A 58 0.92 -6.69 6.29
CA GLY A 58 0.63 -7.86 7.13
C GLY A 58 1.20 -7.71 8.53
N ALA A 59 0.30 -7.51 9.50
CA ALA A 59 0.53 -7.75 10.92
C ALA A 59 -0.79 -7.50 11.67
N ARG A 60 -1.62 -8.54 11.81
CA ARG A 60 -2.55 -8.68 12.94
C ARG A 60 -3.10 -10.10 13.02
N ASP A 61 -2.58 -10.84 13.98
CA ASP A 61 -3.30 -11.91 14.66
C ASP A 61 -4.56 -11.29 15.29
N SER A 62 -5.69 -11.32 14.59
CA SER A 62 -6.99 -11.10 15.21
C SER A 62 -7.59 -12.47 15.52
N ILE A 63 -7.08 -13.12 16.57
CA ILE A 63 -7.62 -14.40 17.10
C ILE A 63 -9.09 -14.21 17.55
N LEU A 64 -9.53 -12.96 17.75
CA LEU A 64 -10.81 -12.59 18.34
C LEU A 64 -11.88 -12.17 17.32
N GLU A 65 -11.56 -12.06 16.03
CA GLU A 65 -12.54 -11.78 14.98
C GLU A 65 -12.90 -13.09 14.28
N ASN A 66 -14.18 -13.48 14.28
CA ASN A 66 -14.71 -14.66 13.57
C ASN A 66 -14.63 -14.53 12.03
N LYS A 67 -13.53 -13.97 11.51
CA LYS A 67 -13.28 -13.72 10.09
C LYS A 67 -12.00 -14.45 9.67
N SER A 68 -11.98 -14.96 8.45
CA SER A 68 -10.74 -15.50 7.89
C SER A 68 -9.74 -14.38 7.63
N THR A 69 -8.45 -14.69 7.71
CA THR A 69 -7.37 -13.75 7.36
C THR A 69 -7.52 -13.21 5.94
N PHE A 70 -8.02 -14.05 5.02
CA PHE A 70 -8.30 -13.65 3.65
C PHE A 70 -9.47 -12.66 3.54
N LEU A 71 -10.54 -12.84 4.34
CA LEU A 71 -11.65 -11.89 4.36
C LEU A 71 -11.19 -10.51 4.87
N ILE A 72 -10.40 -10.46 5.93
CA ILE A 72 -9.85 -9.20 6.46
C ILE A 72 -8.99 -8.51 5.40
N GLU A 73 -8.13 -9.27 4.71
CA GLU A 73 -7.30 -8.76 3.62
C GLU A 73 -8.14 -8.16 2.47
N LEU A 74 -9.24 -8.82 2.10
CA LEU A 74 -10.16 -8.32 1.07
C LEU A 74 -10.95 -7.09 1.54
N GLU A 75 -11.34 -7.02 2.82
CA GLU A 75 -12.01 -5.85 3.39
C GLU A 75 -11.07 -4.62 3.44
N GLU A 76 -9.82 -4.81 3.87
CA GLU A 76 -8.78 -3.77 3.86
C GLU A 76 -8.52 -3.27 2.42
N THR A 77 -8.43 -4.20 1.47
CA THR A 77 -8.27 -3.87 0.04
C THR A 77 -9.50 -3.15 -0.51
N GLY A 78 -10.70 -3.61 -0.15
CA GLY A 78 -11.97 -2.98 -0.53
C GLY A 78 -12.07 -1.54 -0.04
N ALA A 79 -11.59 -1.25 1.17
CA ALA A 79 -11.53 0.11 1.70
C ALA A 79 -10.66 1.03 0.84
N VAL A 80 -9.53 0.53 0.30
CA VAL A 80 -8.71 1.29 -0.66
C VAL A 80 -9.52 1.61 -1.91
N LEU A 81 -10.17 0.59 -2.50
CA LEU A 81 -10.88 0.74 -3.76
C LEU A 81 -12.11 1.68 -3.65
N GLN A 82 -12.78 1.71 -2.51
CA GLN A 82 -13.99 2.50 -2.30
C GLN A 82 -13.71 3.94 -1.88
N HIS A 83 -12.58 4.20 -1.23
CA HIS A 83 -12.37 5.48 -0.53
C HIS A 83 -11.09 6.22 -0.92
N ALA A 84 -10.19 5.60 -1.69
CA ALA A 84 -8.99 6.29 -2.14
C ALA A 84 -9.33 7.38 -3.17
N THR A 85 -8.67 8.52 -3.03
CA THR A 85 -8.69 9.60 -4.01
C THR A 85 -7.34 9.65 -4.72
N LYS A 86 -7.22 10.43 -5.79
CA LYS A 86 -5.94 10.71 -6.47
C LYS A 86 -4.85 11.23 -5.51
N ASP A 87 -5.25 11.88 -4.42
CA ASP A 87 -4.34 12.47 -3.43
C ASP A 87 -4.02 11.50 -2.28
N SER A 88 -4.60 10.29 -2.28
CA SER A 88 -4.31 9.27 -1.28
C SER A 88 -2.97 8.55 -1.51
N LEU A 89 -2.50 7.87 -0.46
CA LEU A 89 -1.36 6.95 -0.50
C LEU A 89 -1.84 5.54 -0.14
N ALA A 90 -1.70 4.59 -1.05
CA ALA A 90 -1.94 3.18 -0.80
C ALA A 90 -0.63 2.44 -0.54
N VAL A 91 -0.57 1.63 0.51
CA VAL A 91 0.59 0.79 0.84
C VAL A 91 0.11 -0.64 1.00
N ILE A 92 0.41 -1.48 0.01
CA ILE A 92 -0.10 -2.83 -0.11
C ILE A 92 1.10 -3.78 -0.11
N ASP A 93 1.13 -4.72 0.82
CA ASP A 93 2.16 -5.73 0.98
C ASP A 93 1.53 -7.10 0.74
N GLU A 94 2.00 -7.88 -0.23
CA GLU A 94 1.65 -9.29 -0.44
C GLU A 94 0.14 -9.61 -0.53
N LEU A 95 -0.57 -8.91 -1.41
CA LEU A 95 -1.98 -9.18 -1.71
C LEU A 95 -2.16 -10.52 -2.43
N GLY A 96 -3.20 -11.27 -2.07
CA GLY A 96 -3.58 -12.53 -2.70
C GLY A 96 -2.92 -13.77 -2.09
N ARG A 97 -2.18 -13.64 -0.97
CA ARG A 97 -1.47 -14.76 -0.33
C ARG A 97 -2.42 -15.81 0.29
N GLY A 98 -3.63 -15.41 0.68
CA GLY A 98 -4.59 -16.27 1.39
C GLY A 98 -5.47 -17.18 0.52
N THR A 99 -5.22 -17.27 -0.80
CA THR A 99 -6.05 -18.04 -1.75
C THR A 99 -5.19 -18.82 -2.75
N SER A 100 -5.83 -19.47 -3.74
CA SER A 100 -5.13 -20.18 -4.83
C SER A 100 -4.16 -19.23 -5.57
N THR A 101 -3.04 -19.73 -6.06
CA THR A 101 -2.01 -18.89 -6.69
C THR A 101 -2.55 -18.09 -7.89
N PHE A 102 -3.41 -18.71 -8.69
CA PHE A 102 -4.02 -18.06 -9.84
C PHE A 102 -5.04 -17.00 -9.42
N ASP A 103 -5.90 -17.30 -8.45
CA ASP A 103 -6.88 -16.33 -7.95
C ASP A 103 -6.19 -15.16 -7.24
N GLY A 104 -5.15 -15.44 -6.46
CA GLY A 104 -4.35 -14.43 -5.76
C GLY A 104 -3.67 -13.48 -6.73
N ALA A 105 -3.04 -14.01 -7.79
CA ALA A 105 -2.42 -13.20 -8.83
C ALA A 105 -3.46 -12.37 -9.61
N ALA A 106 -4.61 -12.96 -9.94
CA ALA A 106 -5.68 -12.25 -10.63
C ALA A 106 -6.23 -11.08 -9.79
N ILE A 107 -6.47 -11.31 -8.48
CA ILE A 107 -6.90 -10.26 -7.54
C ILE A 107 -5.83 -9.17 -7.44
N ALA A 108 -4.57 -9.55 -7.25
CA ALA A 108 -3.47 -8.59 -7.13
C ALA A 108 -3.33 -7.72 -8.38
N HIS A 109 -3.43 -8.32 -9.57
CA HIS A 109 -3.38 -7.62 -10.84
C HIS A 109 -4.54 -6.64 -11.01
N ALA A 110 -5.79 -7.11 -10.79
CA ALA A 110 -6.97 -6.27 -10.93
C ALA A 110 -6.97 -5.08 -9.95
N VAL A 111 -6.50 -5.30 -8.72
CA VAL A 111 -6.36 -4.23 -7.72
C VAL A 111 -5.27 -3.25 -8.12
N LEU A 112 -4.13 -3.74 -8.60
CA LEU A 112 -3.05 -2.88 -9.08
C LEU A 112 -3.53 -1.97 -10.22
N GLU A 113 -4.15 -2.54 -11.25
CA GLU A 113 -4.72 -1.79 -12.39
C GLU A 113 -5.76 -0.75 -11.95
N ARG A 114 -6.66 -1.13 -11.03
CA ARG A 114 -7.67 -0.21 -10.51
C ARG A 114 -7.03 0.96 -9.76
N VAL A 115 -6.02 0.69 -8.93
CA VAL A 115 -5.31 1.71 -8.16
C VAL A 115 -4.47 2.62 -9.06
N SER A 116 -3.72 2.07 -10.00
CA SER A 116 -2.77 2.83 -10.83
C SER A 116 -3.46 3.61 -11.95
N GLU A 117 -4.43 3.00 -12.63
CA GLU A 117 -5.02 3.58 -13.86
C GLU A 117 -6.33 4.30 -13.62
N HIS A 118 -7.17 3.80 -12.73
CA HIS A 118 -8.52 4.33 -12.57
C HIS A 118 -8.64 5.31 -11.40
N ILE A 119 -8.10 4.94 -10.22
CA ILE A 119 -8.04 5.84 -9.06
C ILE A 119 -6.90 6.85 -9.26
N GLY A 120 -5.75 6.39 -9.76
CA GLY A 120 -4.58 7.22 -10.03
C GLY A 120 -3.93 7.76 -8.76
N CYS A 121 -4.11 7.09 -7.62
CA CYS A 121 -3.49 7.49 -6.37
C CYS A 121 -2.01 7.05 -6.31
N ARG A 122 -1.28 7.59 -5.35
CA ARG A 122 0.10 7.15 -5.12
C ARG A 122 0.07 5.80 -4.43
N ALA A 123 0.84 4.83 -4.93
CA ALA A 123 0.82 3.48 -4.38
C ALA A 123 2.21 2.86 -4.27
N LEU A 124 2.43 2.13 -3.18
CA LEU A 124 3.54 1.22 -2.99
C LEU A 124 2.98 -0.19 -2.88
N PHE A 125 3.34 -1.05 -3.82
CA PHE A 125 2.81 -2.41 -3.92
C PHE A 125 3.96 -3.41 -3.84
N ALA A 126 4.05 -4.20 -2.77
CA ALA A 126 5.06 -5.24 -2.65
C ALA A 126 4.50 -6.62 -3.02
N THR A 127 5.24 -7.35 -3.85
CA THR A 127 4.88 -8.71 -4.31
C THR A 127 6.12 -9.61 -4.40
N HIS A 128 5.88 -10.91 -4.48
CA HIS A 128 6.88 -11.92 -4.87
C HIS A 128 6.95 -12.07 -6.38
#